data_AF-A0A958EPQ9-F1
#
_entry.id   AF-A0A958EPQ9-F1
#
_cell.length_a   1.000
_cell.length_b   1.000
_cell.length_c   1.000
_cell.angle_alpha   90.00
_cell.angle_beta   90.00
_cell.angle_gamma   90.00
#
_symmetry.space_group_name_H-M   'P 1'
#
loop_
_entity.id
_entity.type
_entity.pdbx_description
1 polymer ?
#
loop_
_entity_poly.entity_id
_entity_poly.type
_entity_poly.pdbx_seq_one_letter_code
_entity_poly.pdbx_strand_id
1 'polypeptide(L)'
;MAQNSGKGSILLKLLIVIFAVALILVIKIPAEIWDQEAAEKVQSQYNLSSIYEAEKYYHRLTKSYTTDKAELLSVLKNDSTLVKVQQLVNYTQQLRGEIDAYFEIPYIKDLLTINQNISVIIQDLVTNERYFKIDKDILNESEQLSMRLAVFSNDVKYPNYAHCVTYIDSLYELRRDLSDYSLQTAASRNAYLTEKINQSLSGIEIDQFNSEWSEIFASLDAFRKTVEGTEISSQTSVAARIKEFAGKVNNALADIKQGNTSGDISTANAANQKFNDIYQVFINDFLVTSKPAQFRLSLEDSMVLYISDENFVSPVSKEPYKMIITPDSSDIKIESPMLLEELREKVKPIADQIAALEFLPYYQAYLDTLNSIHQRGLEIKQELRRNIDITVKNKEIEEKIKKYMNGSEYTAAKELLSFSPVVYNTASYSELSNNIENARNAISIFDQVYSGNIFDNIDSLQADFSKLIEEYNTILSEIRRLPRGITKFENDALELDQIVQNIKKKSPSTDSELLKKVESNLEESLLFATEGKDIRVYGVFNKHLENFGYVFKNTKSWEEEKE
;
A
#
# COMPACT_ATOMS: atom_id res chain seq x y z
N MET A 1 67.97 4.01 41.04
CA MET A 1 66.76 4.46 41.75
C MET A 1 65.97 5.31 40.77
N ALA A 2 64.71 5.09 40.40
CA ALA A 2 63.64 4.30 40.97
C ALA A 2 62.76 3.71 39.84
N GLN A 3 62.45 2.41 39.91
CA GLN A 3 61.37 1.78 39.16
C GLN A 3 60.07 1.93 39.95
N ASN A 4 59.31 3.02 39.71
CA ASN A 4 57.93 3.11 40.17
C ASN A 4 57.01 2.62 39.03
N SER A 5 56.79 1.30 39.00
CA SER A 5 55.66 0.71 38.29
C SER A 5 54.38 1.11 39.01
N GLY A 6 53.79 2.24 38.60
CA GLY A 6 52.50 2.69 39.08
C GLY A 6 51.45 1.65 38.71
N LYS A 7 51.04 0.82 39.68
CA LYS A 7 49.84 -0.01 39.57
C LYS A 7 48.66 0.94 39.34
N GLY A 8 48.24 1.11 38.08
CA GLY A 8 47.10 1.94 37.72
C GLY A 8 45.92 1.62 38.62
N SER A 9 45.38 2.64 39.27
CA SER A 9 44.32 2.51 40.27
C SER A 9 43.19 1.61 39.75
N ILE A 10 42.88 0.54 40.50
CA ILE A 10 41.79 -0.40 40.18
C ILE A 10 40.47 0.37 39.99
N LEU A 11 40.29 1.45 40.75
CA LEU A 11 39.15 2.35 40.65
C LEU A 11 39.04 3.00 39.25
N LEU A 12 40.17 3.42 38.65
CA LEU A 12 40.17 4.03 37.32
C LEU A 12 39.81 3.00 36.23
N LYS A 13 40.32 1.77 36.34
CA LYS A 13 39.96 0.69 35.40
C LYS A 13 38.48 0.35 35.48
N LEU A 14 37.92 0.24 36.69
CA LEU A 14 36.49 0.02 36.89
C LEU A 14 35.66 1.16 36.27
N LEU A 15 36.07 2.40 36.49
CA LEU A 15 35.39 3.59 35.98
C LEU A 15 35.43 3.67 34.44
N ILE A 16 36.55 3.33 33.80
CA ILE A 16 36.63 3.22 32.34
C ILE A 16 35.67 2.16 31.80
N VAL A 17 35.58 0.99 32.45
CA VAL A 17 34.65 -0.07 32.03
C VAL A 17 33.19 0.39 32.18
N ILE A 18 32.85 1.05 33.29
CA ILE A 18 31.50 1.62 33.49
C ILE A 18 31.17 2.63 32.40
N PHE A 19 32.09 3.54 32.07
CA PHE A 19 31.85 4.52 31.00
C PHE A 19 31.76 3.88 29.62
N ALA A 20 32.56 2.85 29.33
CA ALA A 20 32.46 2.11 28.07
C ALA A 20 31.11 1.40 27.95
N VAL A 21 30.62 0.78 29.02
CA VAL A 21 29.27 0.15 29.05
C VAL A 21 28.19 1.21 28.90
N ALA A 22 28.28 2.34 29.61
CA ALA A 22 27.33 3.44 29.47
C ALA A 22 27.29 4.00 28.04
N LEU A 23 28.44 4.17 27.40
CA LEU A 23 28.54 4.59 26.00
C LEU A 23 27.84 3.61 25.05
N ILE A 24 28.05 2.30 25.25
CA ILE A 24 27.38 1.26 24.46
C ILE A 24 25.86 1.33 24.64
N LEU A 25 25.38 1.49 25.87
CA LEU A 25 23.95 1.59 26.16
C LEU A 25 23.31 2.84 25.55
N VAL A 26 23.99 3.99 25.61
CA VAL A 26 23.50 5.26 25.02
C VAL A 26 23.37 5.17 23.50
N ILE A 27 24.14 4.32 22.83
CA ILE A 27 24.04 4.10 21.38
C ILE A 27 23.00 3.03 21.06
N LYS A 28 23.00 1.90 21.78
CA LYS A 28 22.15 0.75 21.45
C LYS A 28 20.68 0.96 21.80
N ILE A 29 20.37 1.59 22.93
CA ILE A 29 18.98 1.73 23.38
C ILE A 29 18.17 2.62 22.43
N PRO A 30 18.63 3.81 21.99
CA PRO A 30 17.90 4.61 21.00
C PRO A 30 17.68 3.88 19.67
N ALA A 31 18.70 3.16 19.17
CA ALA A 31 18.57 2.40 17.94
C ALA A 31 17.47 1.33 18.05
N GLU A 32 17.44 0.60 19.17
CA GLU A 32 16.39 -0.39 19.44
C GLU A 32 15.00 0.24 19.60
N ILE A 33 14.90 1.44 20.19
CA ILE A 33 13.64 2.19 20.29
C ILE A 33 13.14 2.58 18.89
N TRP A 34 14.00 3.13 18.03
CA TRP A 34 13.62 3.52 16.66
C TRP A 34 13.22 2.31 15.81
N ASP A 35 13.94 1.18 15.94
CA ASP A 35 13.58 -0.06 15.26
C ASP A 35 12.22 -0.58 15.73
N GLN A 36 11.93 -0.50 17.04
CA GLN A 36 10.62 -0.85 17.60
C GLN A 36 9.51 0.08 17.11
N GLU A 37 9.73 1.40 17.09
CA GLU A 37 8.77 2.39 16.57
C GLU A 37 8.44 2.12 15.10
N ALA A 38 9.47 1.89 14.27
CA ALA A 38 9.29 1.59 12.85
C ALA A 38 8.51 0.27 12.66
N ALA A 39 8.83 -0.77 13.42
CA ALA A 39 8.13 -2.05 13.37
C ALA A 39 6.66 -1.93 13.83
N GLU A 40 6.40 -1.20 14.91
CA GLU A 40 5.05 -0.94 15.42
C GLU A 40 4.21 -0.12 14.44
N LYS A 41 4.80 0.89 13.78
CA LYS A 41 4.14 1.69 12.74
C LYS A 41 3.77 0.83 11.55
N VAL A 42 4.72 0.05 11.01
CA VAL A 42 4.49 -0.86 9.88
C VAL A 42 3.41 -1.90 10.23
N GLN A 43 3.48 -2.50 11.42
CA GLN A 43 2.49 -3.48 11.85
C GLN A 43 1.10 -2.84 12.00
N SER A 44 1.03 -1.61 12.53
CA SER A 44 -0.24 -0.90 12.68
C SER A 44 -0.88 -0.57 11.33
N GLN A 45 -0.09 -0.09 10.37
CA GLN A 45 -0.54 0.20 9.01
C GLN A 45 -0.95 -1.07 8.25
N TYR A 46 -0.22 -2.17 8.46
CA TYR A 46 -0.59 -3.49 7.95
C TYR A 46 -1.92 -3.97 8.53
N ASN A 47 -2.12 -3.83 9.85
CA ASN A 47 -3.38 -4.17 10.53
C ASN A 47 -4.56 -3.37 9.98
N LEU A 48 -4.42 -2.04 9.86
CA LEU A 48 -5.44 -1.16 9.26
C LEU A 48 -5.82 -1.60 7.84
N SER A 49 -4.81 -1.85 7.00
CA SER A 49 -5.01 -2.30 5.61
C SER A 49 -5.68 -3.69 5.57
N SER A 50 -5.28 -4.59 6.46
CA SER A 50 -5.81 -5.96 6.49
C SER A 50 -7.28 -5.99 6.91
N ILE A 51 -7.66 -5.21 7.93
CA ILE A 51 -9.07 -5.08 8.33
C ILE A 51 -9.89 -4.47 7.19
N TYR A 52 -9.38 -3.44 6.53
CA TYR A 52 -10.09 -2.80 5.41
C TYR A 52 -10.30 -3.75 4.22
N GLU A 53 -9.28 -4.52 3.82
CA GLU A 53 -9.44 -5.52 2.76
C GLU A 53 -10.36 -6.68 3.18
N ALA A 54 -10.32 -7.08 4.45
CA ALA A 54 -11.26 -8.05 5.01
C ALA A 54 -12.71 -7.56 4.93
N GLU A 55 -12.98 -6.31 5.29
CA GLU A 55 -14.30 -5.68 5.19
C GLU A 55 -14.77 -5.52 3.73
N LYS A 56 -13.87 -5.14 2.81
CA LYS A 56 -14.18 -5.13 1.37
C LYS A 56 -14.56 -6.51 0.85
N TYR A 57 -13.81 -7.53 1.28
CA TYR A 57 -14.10 -8.91 0.92
C TYR A 57 -15.45 -9.36 1.50
N TYR A 58 -15.72 -9.05 2.76
CA TYR A 58 -17.02 -9.29 3.41
C TYR A 58 -18.17 -8.61 2.66
N HIS A 59 -18.04 -7.32 2.34
CA HIS A 59 -19.03 -6.57 1.58
C HIS A 59 -19.28 -7.16 0.19
N ARG A 60 -18.26 -7.70 -0.48
CA ARG A 60 -18.46 -8.42 -1.75
C ARG A 60 -19.40 -9.61 -1.60
N LEU A 61 -19.29 -10.34 -0.48
CA LEU A 61 -20.11 -11.52 -0.17
C LEU A 61 -21.51 -11.15 0.34
N THR A 62 -21.61 -10.22 1.29
CA THR A 62 -22.86 -9.94 2.04
C THR A 62 -23.61 -8.69 1.56
N LYS A 63 -22.99 -7.84 0.73
CA LYS A 63 -23.49 -6.53 0.29
C LYS A 63 -23.68 -5.52 1.42
N SER A 64 -22.99 -5.72 2.54
CA SER A 64 -22.99 -4.81 3.69
C SER A 64 -21.63 -4.86 4.40
N TYR A 65 -21.27 -3.82 5.13
CA TYR A 65 -20.13 -3.83 6.04
C TYR A 65 -20.57 -4.26 7.45
N THR A 66 -19.64 -4.73 8.27
CA THR A 66 -19.92 -5.02 9.68
C THR A 66 -18.96 -4.27 10.60
N THR A 67 -19.34 -4.16 11.87
CA THR A 67 -18.43 -3.71 12.94
C THR A 67 -18.18 -4.84 13.96
N ASP A 68 -18.81 -6.01 13.76
CA ASP A 68 -18.58 -7.19 14.57
C ASP A 68 -17.43 -8.01 14.00
N LYS A 69 -16.28 -7.94 14.69
CA LYS A 69 -15.09 -8.73 14.39
C LYS A 69 -15.38 -10.24 14.31
N ALA A 70 -16.20 -10.77 15.22
CA ALA A 70 -16.45 -12.21 15.29
C ALA A 70 -17.25 -12.69 14.07
N GLU A 71 -18.23 -11.89 13.65
CA GLU A 71 -18.98 -12.12 12.41
C GLU A 71 -18.05 -12.09 11.19
N LEU A 72 -17.24 -11.04 11.06
CA LEU A 72 -16.29 -10.87 9.96
C LEU A 72 -15.37 -12.10 9.85
N LEU A 73 -14.67 -12.45 10.94
CA LEU A 73 -13.75 -13.59 10.94
C LEU A 73 -14.44 -14.93 10.67
N SER A 74 -15.67 -15.11 11.16
CA SER A 74 -16.46 -16.33 10.91
C SER A 74 -16.79 -16.48 9.43
N VAL A 75 -17.25 -15.41 8.78
CA VAL A 75 -17.57 -15.43 7.35
C VAL A 75 -16.33 -15.69 6.50
N LEU A 76 -15.21 -15.03 6.81
CA LEU A 76 -13.95 -15.21 6.08
C LEU A 76 -13.38 -16.62 6.21
N LYS A 77 -13.41 -17.21 7.41
CA LYS A 77 -12.93 -18.58 7.64
C LYS A 77 -13.80 -19.65 6.97
N ASN A 78 -15.09 -19.38 6.82
CA ASN A 78 -16.02 -20.30 6.18
C ASN A 78 -16.04 -20.16 4.65
N ASP A 79 -15.40 -19.13 4.08
CA ASP A 79 -15.33 -18.96 2.63
C ASP A 79 -14.35 -19.95 1.99
N SER A 80 -14.88 -20.80 1.11
CA SER A 80 -14.07 -21.80 0.40
C SER A 80 -13.24 -21.23 -0.75
N THR A 81 -13.49 -20.00 -1.20
CA THR A 81 -12.81 -19.45 -2.39
C THR A 81 -11.38 -19.03 -2.07
N LEU A 82 -11.14 -18.34 -0.96
CA LEU A 82 -9.78 -17.97 -0.52
C LEU A 82 -8.93 -19.20 -0.22
N VAL A 83 -9.53 -20.19 0.45
CA VAL A 83 -8.86 -21.48 0.73
C VAL A 83 -8.43 -22.16 -0.57
N LYS A 84 -9.27 -22.16 -1.61
CA LYS A 84 -8.93 -22.71 -2.92
C LYS A 84 -7.79 -21.96 -3.62
N VAL A 85 -7.71 -20.63 -3.46
CA VAL A 85 -6.58 -19.85 -4.02
C VAL A 85 -5.28 -20.17 -3.28
N GLN A 86 -5.30 -20.30 -1.95
CA GLN A 86 -4.13 -20.76 -1.20
C GLN A 86 -3.71 -22.18 -1.58
N GLN A 87 -4.66 -23.09 -1.77
CA GLN A 87 -4.40 -24.45 -2.26
C GLN A 87 -3.73 -24.42 -3.64
N LEU A 88 -4.21 -23.57 -4.56
CA LEU A 88 -3.59 -23.37 -5.88
C LEU A 88 -2.12 -22.92 -5.75
N VAL A 89 -1.84 -21.99 -4.85
CA VAL A 89 -0.46 -21.54 -4.57
C VAL A 89 0.40 -22.66 -4.03
N ASN A 90 -0.11 -23.42 -3.05
CA ASN A 90 0.60 -24.55 -2.45
C ASN A 90 0.94 -25.63 -3.50
N TYR A 91 -0.02 -26.00 -4.33
CA TYR A 91 0.19 -26.96 -5.41
C TYR A 91 1.19 -26.44 -6.47
N THR A 92 1.14 -25.15 -6.79
CA THR A 92 2.11 -24.52 -7.69
C THR A 92 3.53 -24.61 -7.13
N GLN A 93 3.70 -24.29 -5.83
CA GLN A 93 4.98 -24.37 -5.15
C GLN A 93 5.48 -25.82 -5.02
N GLN A 94 4.58 -26.77 -4.75
CA GLN A 94 4.90 -28.19 -4.71
C GLN A 94 5.42 -28.68 -6.06
N LEU A 95 4.71 -28.42 -7.17
CA LEU A 95 5.14 -28.83 -8.50
C LEU A 95 6.48 -28.20 -8.87
N ARG A 96 6.66 -26.90 -8.62
CA ARG A 96 7.93 -26.21 -8.85
C ARG A 96 9.06 -26.80 -8.01
N GLY A 97 8.81 -27.08 -6.74
CA GLY A 97 9.81 -27.66 -5.84
C GLY A 97 10.30 -29.03 -6.30
N GLU A 98 9.39 -29.89 -6.79
CA GLU A 98 9.80 -31.18 -7.36
C GLU A 98 10.54 -31.03 -8.70
N ILE A 99 10.19 -30.04 -9.52
CA ILE A 99 10.97 -29.70 -10.74
C ILE A 99 12.38 -29.26 -10.39
N ASP A 100 12.51 -28.36 -9.41
CA ASP A 100 13.80 -27.88 -8.93
C ASP A 100 14.63 -29.05 -8.38
N ALA A 101 14.02 -29.93 -7.60
CA ALA A 101 14.68 -31.13 -7.10
C ALA A 101 15.13 -32.08 -8.22
N TYR A 102 14.37 -32.20 -9.31
CA TYR A 102 14.77 -33.00 -10.47
C TYR A 102 16.00 -32.42 -11.19
N PHE A 103 16.07 -31.09 -11.34
CA PHE A 103 17.24 -30.41 -11.92
C PHE A 103 18.48 -30.45 -11.03
N GLU A 104 18.34 -30.65 -9.72
CA GLU A 104 19.47 -30.81 -8.80
C GLU A 104 20.03 -32.24 -8.74
N ILE A 105 19.42 -33.21 -9.45
CA ILE A 105 20.03 -34.54 -9.61
C ILE A 105 21.35 -34.37 -10.38
N PRO A 106 22.50 -34.81 -9.84
CA PRO A 106 23.81 -34.46 -10.40
C PRO A 106 23.94 -34.74 -11.90
N TYR A 107 23.56 -35.94 -12.33
CA TYR A 107 23.61 -36.28 -13.76
C TYR A 107 22.74 -35.37 -14.66
N ILE A 108 21.53 -34.99 -14.22
CA ILE A 108 20.65 -34.08 -14.97
C ILE A 108 21.23 -32.67 -14.98
N LYS A 109 21.73 -32.21 -13.84
CA LYS A 109 22.36 -30.90 -13.66
C LYS A 109 23.56 -30.74 -14.57
N ASP A 110 24.39 -31.77 -14.69
CA ASP A 110 25.58 -31.75 -15.52
C ASP A 110 25.22 -31.73 -17.01
N LEU A 111 24.22 -32.51 -17.43
CA LEU A 111 23.70 -32.48 -18.81
C LEU A 111 23.13 -31.10 -19.18
N LEU A 112 22.33 -30.50 -18.29
CA LEU A 112 21.82 -29.15 -18.45
C LEU A 112 22.97 -28.12 -18.53
N THR A 113 23.97 -28.26 -17.66
CA THR A 113 25.16 -27.42 -17.63
C THR A 113 25.91 -27.50 -18.96
N ILE A 114 26.14 -28.70 -19.50
CA ILE A 114 26.81 -28.88 -20.79
C ILE A 114 26.03 -28.15 -21.88
N ASN A 115 24.73 -28.42 -22.00
CA ASN A 115 23.89 -27.85 -23.05
C ASN A 115 23.86 -26.31 -22.99
N GLN A 116 23.55 -25.75 -21.83
CA GLN A 116 23.47 -24.29 -21.64
C GLN A 116 24.80 -23.59 -21.95
N ASN A 117 25.92 -24.14 -21.48
CA ASN A 117 27.23 -23.49 -21.71
C ASN A 117 27.66 -23.59 -23.17
N ILE A 118 27.34 -24.66 -23.89
CA ILE A 118 27.56 -24.75 -25.34
C ILE A 118 26.72 -23.68 -26.08
N SER A 119 25.42 -23.56 -25.76
CA SER A 119 24.56 -22.55 -26.36
C SER A 119 25.04 -21.13 -26.11
N VAL A 120 25.51 -20.84 -24.88
CA VAL A 120 26.06 -19.52 -24.53
C VAL A 120 27.34 -19.23 -25.32
N ILE A 121 28.24 -20.20 -25.50
CA ILE A 121 29.44 -20.02 -26.34
C ILE A 121 29.04 -19.68 -27.79
N ILE A 122 28.09 -20.41 -28.36
CA ILE A 122 27.58 -20.14 -29.72
C ILE A 122 27.02 -18.70 -29.79
N GLN A 123 26.16 -18.32 -28.85
CA GLN A 123 25.57 -16.99 -28.80
C GLN A 123 26.63 -15.90 -28.66
N ASP A 124 27.66 -16.14 -27.86
CA ASP A 124 28.77 -15.21 -27.66
C ASP A 124 29.60 -15.01 -28.93
N LEU A 125 29.90 -16.09 -29.66
CA LEU A 125 30.58 -16.00 -30.95
C LEU A 125 29.76 -15.18 -31.95
N VAL A 126 28.45 -15.43 -32.05
CA VAL A 126 27.56 -14.72 -32.98
C VAL A 126 27.38 -13.24 -32.58
N THR A 127 27.12 -12.95 -31.31
CA THR A 127 26.83 -11.58 -30.86
C THR A 127 28.05 -10.66 -30.96
N ASN A 128 29.26 -11.23 -30.93
CA ASN A 128 30.53 -10.48 -31.01
C ASN A 128 31.11 -10.39 -32.43
N GLU A 129 30.41 -10.90 -33.46
CA GLU A 129 30.84 -10.88 -34.87
C GLU A 129 31.33 -9.50 -35.34
N ARG A 130 30.68 -8.42 -34.88
CA ARG A 130 31.06 -7.04 -35.24
C ARG A 130 32.50 -6.69 -34.85
N TYR A 131 33.00 -7.24 -33.75
CA TYR A 131 34.37 -7.00 -33.28
C TYR A 131 35.37 -7.86 -34.04
N PHE A 132 34.94 -9.05 -34.48
CA PHE A 132 35.77 -9.97 -35.26
C PHE A 132 36.01 -9.47 -36.68
N LYS A 133 35.15 -8.61 -37.25
CA LYS A 133 35.34 -8.02 -38.59
C LYS A 133 36.65 -7.24 -38.79
N ILE A 134 37.31 -6.86 -37.71
CA ILE A 134 38.63 -6.22 -37.72
C ILE A 134 39.70 -7.19 -38.27
N ASP A 135 39.55 -8.49 -37.98
CA ASP A 135 40.47 -9.54 -38.39
C ASP A 135 39.68 -10.68 -39.08
N LYS A 136 39.87 -10.82 -40.40
CA LYS A 136 39.14 -11.80 -41.20
C LYS A 136 39.39 -13.24 -40.76
N ASP A 137 40.58 -13.55 -40.24
CA ASP A 137 40.90 -14.91 -39.83
C ASP A 137 40.16 -15.27 -38.53
N ILE A 138 40.10 -14.33 -37.58
CA ILE A 138 39.30 -14.48 -36.35
C ILE A 138 37.80 -14.59 -36.67
N LEU A 139 37.29 -13.77 -37.59
CA LEU A 139 35.89 -13.87 -38.02
C LEU A 139 35.59 -15.26 -38.59
N ASN A 140 36.38 -15.73 -39.56
CA ASN A 140 36.19 -17.03 -40.18
C ASN A 140 36.29 -18.18 -39.16
N GLU A 141 37.26 -18.12 -38.24
CA GLU A 141 37.42 -19.12 -37.18
C GLU A 141 36.22 -19.12 -36.22
N SER A 142 35.70 -17.94 -35.86
CA SER A 142 34.52 -17.80 -35.00
C SER A 142 33.26 -18.40 -35.64
N GLU A 143 33.06 -18.19 -36.95
CA GLU A 143 31.94 -18.75 -37.70
C GLU A 143 32.05 -20.28 -37.81
N GLN A 144 33.26 -20.80 -38.09
CA GLN A 144 33.53 -22.24 -38.14
C GLN A 144 33.29 -22.90 -36.77
N LEU A 145 33.75 -22.29 -35.68
CA LEU A 145 33.52 -22.79 -34.32
C LEU A 145 32.05 -22.77 -33.95
N SER A 146 31.34 -21.68 -34.25
CA SER A 146 29.89 -21.57 -34.02
C SER A 146 29.13 -22.68 -34.75
N MET A 147 29.43 -22.88 -36.04
CA MET A 147 28.83 -23.96 -36.84
C MET A 147 29.18 -25.34 -36.29
N ARG A 148 30.45 -25.58 -35.95
CA ARG A 148 30.92 -26.87 -35.40
C ARG A 148 30.24 -27.19 -34.07
N LEU A 149 30.09 -26.22 -33.18
CA LEU A 149 29.39 -26.37 -31.91
C LEU A 149 27.89 -26.65 -32.11
N ALA A 150 27.23 -25.95 -33.03
CA ALA A 150 25.82 -26.15 -33.33
C ALA A 150 25.54 -27.55 -33.93
N VAL A 151 26.45 -28.03 -34.78
CA VAL A 151 26.41 -29.41 -35.31
C VAL A 151 26.69 -30.41 -34.19
N PHE A 152 27.71 -30.17 -33.37
CA PHE A 152 28.11 -31.06 -32.28
C PHE A 152 26.98 -31.29 -31.26
N SER A 153 26.27 -30.24 -30.85
CA SER A 153 25.19 -30.34 -29.86
C SER A 153 23.97 -31.14 -30.38
N ASN A 154 23.83 -31.30 -31.69
CA ASN A 154 22.71 -31.96 -32.35
C ASN A 154 23.15 -33.08 -33.31
N ASP A 155 24.37 -33.60 -33.16
CA ASP A 155 24.93 -34.57 -34.09
C ASP A 155 24.14 -35.89 -34.01
N VAL A 156 23.84 -36.48 -35.17
CA VAL A 156 23.18 -37.78 -35.29
C VAL A 156 23.98 -38.93 -34.67
N LYS A 157 25.27 -38.70 -34.36
CA LYS A 157 26.11 -39.62 -33.58
C LYS A 157 25.69 -39.73 -32.11
N TYR A 158 25.00 -38.72 -31.56
CA TYR A 158 24.63 -38.63 -30.14
C TYR A 158 23.10 -38.53 -29.97
N PRO A 159 22.33 -39.47 -30.55
CA PRO A 159 20.88 -39.36 -30.60
C PRO A 159 20.25 -39.31 -29.20
N ASN A 160 20.74 -40.08 -28.23
CA ASN A 160 20.19 -40.08 -26.88
C ASN A 160 20.55 -38.80 -26.12
N TYR A 161 21.76 -38.27 -26.29
CA TYR A 161 22.13 -36.96 -25.74
C TYR A 161 21.21 -35.86 -26.29
N ALA A 162 21.13 -35.73 -27.63
CA ALA A 162 20.35 -34.68 -28.29
C ALA A 162 18.87 -34.75 -27.89
N HIS A 163 18.30 -35.95 -27.81
CA HIS A 163 16.91 -36.16 -27.37
C HIS A 163 16.71 -35.78 -25.91
N CYS A 164 17.63 -36.19 -25.04
CA CYS A 164 17.60 -35.87 -23.61
C CYS A 164 17.66 -34.36 -23.36
N VAL A 165 18.63 -33.65 -23.95
CA VAL A 165 18.80 -32.21 -23.71
C VAL A 165 17.65 -31.39 -24.29
N THR A 166 17.06 -31.80 -25.41
CA THR A 166 15.87 -31.15 -25.99
C THR A 166 14.69 -31.17 -25.00
N TYR A 167 14.46 -32.30 -24.32
CA TYR A 167 13.39 -32.39 -23.32
C TYR A 167 13.74 -31.72 -22.00
N ILE A 168 15.02 -31.74 -21.60
CA ILE A 168 15.52 -30.96 -20.46
C ILE A 168 15.24 -29.46 -20.69
N ASP A 169 15.52 -28.93 -21.89
CA ASP A 169 15.23 -27.54 -22.25
C ASP A 169 13.73 -27.27 -22.21
N SER A 170 12.91 -28.17 -22.79
CA SER A 170 11.45 -28.06 -22.75
C SER A 170 10.90 -28.07 -21.31
N LEU A 171 11.50 -28.86 -20.42
CA LEU A 171 11.14 -28.93 -19.00
C LEU A 171 11.55 -27.64 -18.28
N TYR A 172 12.70 -27.07 -18.64
CA TYR A 172 13.19 -25.81 -18.09
C TYR A 172 12.30 -24.63 -18.54
N GLU A 173 11.83 -24.62 -19.78
CA GLU A 173 10.84 -23.67 -20.27
C GLU A 173 9.51 -23.81 -19.53
N LEU A 174 8.98 -25.03 -19.38
CA LEU A 174 7.76 -25.30 -18.62
C LEU A 174 7.87 -24.80 -17.17
N ARG A 175 9.04 -24.99 -16.53
CA ARG A 175 9.33 -24.48 -15.19
C ARG A 175 9.24 -22.95 -15.12
N ARG A 176 9.83 -22.26 -16.10
CA ARG A 176 9.83 -20.79 -16.18
C ARG A 176 8.42 -20.26 -16.41
N ASP A 177 7.68 -20.90 -17.31
CA ASP A 177 6.40 -20.43 -17.83
C ASP A 177 5.22 -21.16 -17.16
N LEU A 178 5.41 -21.65 -15.93
CA LEU A 178 4.41 -22.48 -15.23
C LEU A 178 3.06 -21.77 -15.08
N SER A 179 3.09 -20.44 -14.89
CA SER A 179 1.90 -19.58 -14.77
C SER A 179 1.06 -19.51 -16.04
N ASP A 180 1.62 -19.88 -17.19
CA ASP A 180 0.93 -19.82 -18.48
C ASP A 180 0.07 -21.07 -18.74
N TYR A 181 0.22 -22.08 -17.87
CA TYR A 181 -0.49 -23.35 -17.96
C TYR A 181 -1.39 -23.56 -16.75
N SER A 182 -2.49 -24.28 -16.95
CA SER A 182 -3.18 -24.89 -15.81
C SER A 182 -2.25 -25.86 -15.09
N LEU A 183 -2.40 -26.01 -13.76
CA LEU A 183 -1.56 -26.95 -13.00
C LEU A 183 -1.68 -28.39 -13.52
N GLN A 184 -2.87 -28.80 -13.98
CA GLN A 184 -3.06 -30.11 -14.59
C GLN A 184 -2.25 -30.28 -15.87
N THR A 185 -2.32 -29.29 -16.78
CA THR A 185 -1.56 -29.31 -18.02
C THR A 185 -0.07 -29.29 -17.75
N ALA A 186 0.37 -28.47 -16.80
CA ALA A 186 1.76 -28.39 -16.39
C ALA A 186 2.25 -29.71 -15.80
N ALA A 187 1.53 -30.31 -14.86
CA ALA A 187 1.90 -31.58 -14.23
C ALA A 187 1.92 -32.73 -15.25
N SER A 188 0.94 -32.80 -16.15
CA SER A 188 0.91 -33.80 -17.22
C SER A 188 2.08 -33.66 -18.19
N ARG A 189 2.37 -32.43 -18.65
CA ARG A 189 3.53 -32.15 -19.50
C ARG A 189 4.83 -32.47 -18.78
N ASN A 190 4.93 -32.15 -17.50
CA ASN A 190 6.09 -32.44 -16.68
C ASN A 190 6.38 -33.94 -16.61
N ALA A 191 5.38 -34.75 -16.25
CA ALA A 191 5.50 -36.20 -16.19
C ALA A 191 5.91 -36.79 -17.55
N TYR A 192 5.30 -36.29 -18.64
CA TYR A 192 5.69 -36.71 -20.00
C TYR A 192 7.14 -36.35 -20.34
N LEU A 193 7.58 -35.12 -20.08
CA LEU A 193 8.93 -34.66 -20.39
C LEU A 193 9.98 -35.45 -19.58
N THR A 194 9.75 -35.64 -18.28
CA THR A 194 10.67 -36.36 -17.39
C THR A 194 10.72 -37.86 -17.72
N GLU A 195 9.60 -38.48 -18.14
CA GLU A 195 9.61 -39.83 -18.68
C GLU A 195 10.52 -39.93 -19.91
N LYS A 196 10.45 -38.96 -20.85
CA LYS A 196 11.27 -38.97 -22.07
C LYS A 196 12.75 -38.71 -21.81
N ILE A 197 13.07 -37.83 -20.86
CA ILE A 197 14.44 -37.64 -20.38
C ILE A 197 14.96 -38.97 -19.83
N ASN A 198 14.23 -39.58 -18.90
CA ASN A 198 14.63 -40.82 -18.24
C ASN A 198 14.83 -42.00 -19.20
N GLN A 199 14.01 -42.10 -20.25
CA GLN A 199 14.15 -43.12 -21.32
C GLN A 199 15.49 -43.01 -22.06
N SER A 200 16.07 -41.81 -22.12
CA SER A 200 17.30 -41.53 -22.86
C SER A 200 18.56 -41.65 -21.99
N LEU A 201 18.45 -41.42 -20.68
CA LEU A 201 19.60 -41.26 -19.77
C LEU A 201 20.61 -42.42 -19.79
N SER A 202 20.12 -43.67 -19.82
CA SER A 202 20.99 -44.85 -19.80
C SER A 202 21.70 -45.11 -21.12
N GLY A 203 21.26 -44.48 -22.21
CA GLY A 203 21.80 -44.64 -23.56
C GLY A 203 22.71 -43.50 -24.00
N ILE A 204 22.91 -42.45 -23.18
CA ILE A 204 23.70 -41.28 -23.56
C ILE A 204 25.13 -41.69 -23.89
N GLU A 205 25.59 -41.29 -25.06
CA GLU A 205 26.88 -41.65 -25.64
C GLU A 205 28.04 -40.80 -25.07
N ILE A 206 28.13 -40.68 -23.74
CA ILE A 206 28.96 -39.67 -23.05
C ILE A 206 30.46 -39.80 -23.34
N ASP A 207 30.97 -41.02 -23.50
CA ASP A 207 32.40 -41.24 -23.76
C ASP A 207 32.82 -40.73 -25.14
N GLN A 208 31.99 -41.02 -26.15
CA GLN A 208 32.21 -40.54 -27.51
C GLN A 208 32.01 -39.02 -27.58
N PHE A 209 30.95 -38.51 -26.94
CA PHE A 209 30.70 -37.07 -26.82
C PHE A 209 31.89 -36.33 -26.19
N ASN A 210 32.44 -36.84 -25.09
CA ASN A 210 33.59 -36.27 -24.41
C ASN A 210 34.86 -36.30 -25.27
N SER A 211 35.05 -37.35 -26.09
CA SER A 211 36.19 -37.43 -27.00
C SER A 211 36.15 -36.32 -28.05
N GLU A 212 35.01 -36.11 -28.70
CA GLU A 212 34.87 -35.05 -29.71
C GLU A 212 34.85 -33.65 -29.08
N TRP A 213 34.24 -33.49 -27.89
CA TRP A 213 34.33 -32.25 -27.13
C TRP A 213 35.78 -31.85 -26.83
N SER A 214 36.65 -32.81 -26.50
CA SER A 214 38.06 -32.52 -26.20
C SER A 214 38.79 -31.85 -27.38
N GLU A 215 38.45 -32.23 -28.61
CA GLU A 215 38.97 -31.61 -29.82
C GLU A 215 38.41 -30.20 -30.03
N ILE A 216 37.09 -30.01 -29.81
CA ILE A 216 36.43 -28.70 -29.91
C ILE A 216 36.98 -27.75 -28.84
N PHE A 217 37.17 -28.23 -27.62
CA PHE A 217 37.74 -27.48 -26.50
C PHE A 217 39.15 -26.98 -26.83
N ALA A 218 40.00 -27.81 -27.46
CA ALA A 218 41.31 -27.39 -27.92
C ALA A 218 41.23 -26.28 -28.99
N SER A 219 40.28 -26.37 -29.91
CA SER A 219 40.03 -25.31 -30.90
C SER A 219 39.51 -24.01 -30.25
N LEU A 220 38.61 -24.11 -29.26
CA LEU A 220 38.14 -22.96 -28.50
C LEU A 220 39.25 -22.28 -27.69
N ASP A 221 40.16 -23.04 -27.08
CA ASP A 221 41.31 -22.47 -26.36
C ASP A 221 42.32 -21.81 -27.31
N ALA A 222 42.51 -22.37 -28.51
CA ALA A 222 43.33 -21.74 -29.55
C ALA A 222 42.73 -20.40 -30.01
N PHE A 223 41.46 -20.39 -30.40
CA PHE A 223 40.73 -19.17 -30.77
C PHE A 223 40.77 -18.12 -29.67
N ARG A 224 40.54 -18.52 -28.40
CA ARG A 224 40.65 -17.65 -27.24
C ARG A 224 42.01 -16.95 -27.18
N LYS A 225 43.11 -17.71 -27.30
CA LYS A 225 44.47 -17.17 -27.26
C LYS A 225 44.74 -16.22 -28.42
N THR A 226 44.20 -16.51 -29.61
CA THR A 226 44.27 -15.62 -30.76
C THR A 226 43.58 -14.30 -30.46
N VAL A 227 42.35 -14.32 -29.94
CA VAL A 227 41.60 -13.09 -29.56
C VAL A 227 42.29 -12.32 -28.44
N GLU A 228 42.85 -13.00 -27.43
CA GLU A 228 43.64 -12.39 -26.35
C GLU A 228 44.90 -11.67 -26.87
N GLY A 229 45.46 -12.14 -27.99
CA GLY A 229 46.63 -11.55 -28.64
C GLY A 229 46.35 -10.35 -29.55
N THR A 230 45.09 -10.00 -29.79
CA THR A 230 44.70 -8.87 -30.67
C THR A 230 44.04 -7.72 -29.92
N GLU A 231 43.82 -6.61 -30.61
CA GLU A 231 43.12 -5.44 -30.08
C GLU A 231 41.65 -5.71 -29.72
N ILE A 232 41.08 -6.81 -30.22
CA ILE A 232 39.71 -7.26 -29.93
C ILE A 232 39.52 -7.55 -28.44
N SER A 233 40.57 -8.06 -27.77
CA SER A 233 40.56 -8.35 -26.32
C SER A 233 40.21 -7.13 -25.45
N SER A 234 40.50 -5.92 -25.94
CA SER A 234 40.16 -4.65 -25.27
C SER A 234 38.70 -4.22 -25.49
N GLN A 235 38.03 -4.78 -26.50
CA GLN A 235 36.70 -4.37 -26.95
C GLN A 235 35.60 -5.35 -26.54
N THR A 236 35.95 -6.57 -26.15
CA THR A 236 34.99 -7.60 -25.71
C THR A 236 35.59 -8.57 -24.69
N SER A 237 34.77 -9.09 -23.79
CA SER A 237 35.15 -10.15 -22.84
C SER A 237 34.90 -11.57 -23.37
N VAL A 238 34.71 -11.75 -24.68
CA VAL A 238 34.40 -13.06 -25.30
C VAL A 238 35.44 -14.13 -24.98
N ALA A 239 36.73 -13.80 -24.97
CA ALA A 239 37.80 -14.75 -24.65
C ALA A 239 37.69 -15.29 -23.21
N ALA A 240 37.42 -14.40 -22.25
CA ALA A 240 37.22 -14.77 -20.85
C ALA A 240 35.96 -15.64 -20.67
N ARG A 241 34.86 -15.28 -21.34
CA ARG A 241 33.60 -16.03 -21.29
C ARG A 241 33.73 -17.41 -21.93
N ILE A 242 34.38 -17.54 -23.08
CA ILE A 242 34.66 -18.85 -23.71
C ILE A 242 35.45 -19.74 -22.74
N LYS A 243 36.49 -19.21 -22.09
CA LYS A 243 37.27 -19.96 -21.09
C LYS A 243 36.41 -20.46 -19.95
N GLU A 244 35.57 -19.58 -19.39
CA GLU A 244 34.71 -19.91 -18.27
C GLU A 244 33.69 -20.99 -18.65
N PHE A 245 32.93 -20.77 -19.73
CA PHE A 245 31.84 -21.67 -20.13
C PHE A 245 32.36 -23.01 -20.64
N ALA A 246 33.44 -23.01 -21.44
CA ALA A 246 34.05 -24.26 -21.89
C ALA A 246 34.69 -25.03 -20.71
N GLY A 247 35.21 -24.31 -19.70
CA GLY A 247 35.65 -24.90 -18.43
C GLY A 247 34.51 -25.55 -17.65
N LYS A 248 33.33 -24.93 -17.59
CA LYS A 248 32.13 -25.52 -16.97
C LYS A 248 31.68 -26.80 -17.69
N VAL A 249 31.75 -26.85 -19.02
CA VAL A 249 31.45 -28.08 -19.79
C VAL A 249 32.44 -29.19 -19.43
N ASN A 250 33.75 -28.90 -19.38
CA ASN A 250 34.76 -29.89 -18.98
C ASN A 250 34.53 -30.42 -17.56
N ASN A 251 34.20 -29.54 -16.62
CA ASN A 251 33.93 -29.94 -15.23
C ASN A 251 32.71 -30.85 -15.16
N ALA A 252 31.59 -30.47 -15.81
CA ALA A 252 30.40 -31.30 -15.87
C ALA A 252 30.67 -32.67 -16.51
N LEU A 253 31.43 -32.74 -17.61
CA LEU A 253 31.83 -34.02 -18.22
C LEU A 253 32.70 -34.87 -17.29
N ALA A 254 33.59 -34.24 -16.51
CA ALA A 254 34.41 -34.93 -15.52
C ALA A 254 33.56 -35.45 -14.34
N ASP A 255 32.60 -34.66 -13.89
CA ASP A 255 31.67 -35.00 -12.81
C ASP A 255 30.77 -36.17 -13.21
N ILE A 256 30.25 -36.19 -14.46
CA ILE A 256 29.51 -37.34 -15.00
C ILE A 256 30.34 -38.62 -14.99
N LYS A 257 31.63 -38.54 -15.37
CA LYS A 257 32.53 -39.70 -15.41
C LYS A 257 32.91 -40.23 -14.03
N GLN A 258 32.97 -39.37 -13.03
CA GLN A 258 33.33 -39.72 -11.65
C GLN A 258 32.12 -40.03 -10.76
N GLY A 259 30.93 -39.57 -11.18
CA GLY A 259 29.69 -39.66 -10.43
C GLY A 259 29.03 -41.02 -10.46
N ASN A 260 27.99 -41.18 -9.63
CA ASN A 260 27.18 -42.39 -9.60
C ASN A 260 25.99 -42.28 -10.58
N THR A 261 26.27 -42.32 -11.87
CA THR A 261 25.26 -42.18 -12.94
C THR A 261 24.10 -43.17 -12.74
N SER A 262 24.38 -44.40 -12.33
CA SER A 262 23.34 -45.41 -12.09
C SER A 262 22.39 -45.04 -10.93
N GLY A 263 22.93 -44.48 -9.84
CA GLY A 263 22.15 -43.98 -8.72
C GLY A 263 21.34 -42.73 -9.07
N ASP A 264 21.93 -41.85 -9.86
CA ASP A 264 21.26 -40.63 -10.33
C ASP A 264 20.10 -40.96 -11.28
N ILE A 265 20.28 -41.92 -12.19
CA ILE A 265 19.20 -42.44 -13.05
C ILE A 265 18.09 -43.07 -12.22
N SER A 266 18.44 -43.85 -11.18
CA SER A 266 17.43 -44.40 -10.25
C SER A 266 16.66 -43.30 -9.53
N THR A 267 17.35 -42.22 -9.14
CA THR A 267 16.75 -41.06 -8.47
C THR A 267 15.82 -40.29 -9.43
N ALA A 268 16.23 -40.10 -10.68
CA ALA A 268 15.43 -39.47 -11.73
C ALA A 268 14.18 -40.29 -12.05
N ASN A 269 14.27 -41.62 -12.07
CA ASN A 269 13.13 -42.51 -12.22
C ASN A 269 12.16 -42.43 -11.04
N ALA A 270 12.67 -42.34 -9.81
CA ALA A 270 11.83 -42.14 -8.63
C ALA A 270 11.13 -40.77 -8.65
N ALA A 271 11.82 -39.71 -9.07
CA ALA A 271 11.22 -38.38 -9.22
C ALA A 271 10.11 -38.35 -10.28
N ASN A 272 10.27 -39.07 -11.41
CA ASN A 272 9.19 -39.23 -12.39
C ASN A 272 7.92 -39.87 -11.80
N GLN A 273 8.07 -40.83 -10.88
CA GLN A 273 6.90 -41.39 -10.18
C GLN A 273 6.21 -40.34 -9.30
N LYS A 274 6.96 -39.50 -8.60
CA LYS A 274 6.37 -38.39 -7.84
C LYS A 274 5.60 -37.40 -8.71
N PHE A 275 6.09 -37.10 -9.92
CA PHE A 275 5.36 -36.23 -10.85
C PHE A 275 4.03 -36.87 -11.30
N ASN A 276 4.00 -38.18 -11.51
CA ASN A 276 2.74 -38.90 -11.76
C ASN A 276 1.81 -38.83 -10.56
N ASP A 277 2.31 -39.00 -9.34
CA ASP A 277 1.51 -38.89 -8.12
C ASP A 277 0.92 -37.49 -7.95
N ILE A 278 1.73 -36.45 -8.16
CA ILE A 278 1.27 -35.04 -8.17
C ILE A 278 0.17 -34.85 -9.20
N TYR A 279 0.35 -35.36 -10.41
CA TYR A 279 -0.66 -35.27 -11.45
C TYR A 279 -1.98 -35.95 -11.03
N GLN A 280 -1.93 -37.12 -10.39
CA GLN A 280 -3.14 -37.76 -9.86
C GLN A 280 -3.82 -36.93 -8.75
N VAL A 281 -3.05 -36.34 -7.84
CA VAL A 281 -3.58 -35.41 -6.82
C VAL A 281 -4.28 -34.24 -7.50
N PHE A 282 -3.68 -33.68 -8.55
CA PHE A 282 -4.25 -32.53 -9.25
C PHE A 282 -5.52 -32.87 -10.02
N ILE A 283 -5.61 -34.05 -10.64
CA ILE A 283 -6.86 -34.51 -11.26
C ILE A 283 -7.98 -34.63 -10.22
N ASN A 284 -7.67 -35.14 -9.03
CA ASN A 284 -8.66 -35.30 -7.97
C ASN A 284 -9.19 -33.95 -7.45
N ASP A 285 -8.38 -32.89 -7.50
CA ASP A 285 -8.76 -31.53 -7.11
C ASP A 285 -8.98 -30.60 -8.32
N PHE A 286 -9.78 -31.08 -9.27
CA PHE A 286 -9.95 -30.46 -10.59
C PHE A 286 -10.38 -28.98 -10.54
N LEU A 287 -11.23 -28.63 -9.58
CA LEU A 287 -11.76 -27.27 -9.45
C LEU A 287 -10.68 -26.24 -9.10
N VAL A 288 -9.62 -26.66 -8.40
CA VAL A 288 -8.48 -25.82 -8.06
C VAL A 288 -7.47 -25.83 -9.20
N THR A 289 -7.08 -27.01 -9.66
CA THR A 289 -5.92 -27.22 -10.54
C THR A 289 -6.18 -26.99 -12.03
N SER A 290 -7.43 -26.79 -12.42
CA SER A 290 -7.80 -26.33 -13.78
C SER A 290 -7.45 -24.85 -14.02
N LYS A 291 -7.14 -24.10 -12.96
CA LYS A 291 -6.69 -22.70 -13.06
C LYS A 291 -5.21 -22.61 -13.41
N PRO A 292 -4.78 -21.49 -14.04
CA PRO A 292 -3.36 -21.21 -14.25
C PRO A 292 -2.56 -21.24 -12.94
N ALA A 293 -1.31 -21.71 -13.00
CA ALA A 293 -0.46 -21.78 -11.82
C ALA A 293 -0.23 -20.39 -11.21
N GLN A 294 -0.16 -20.32 -9.89
CA GLN A 294 0.00 -19.05 -9.15
C GLN A 294 1.08 -19.20 -8.09
N PHE A 295 2.15 -18.43 -8.18
CA PHE A 295 3.30 -18.57 -7.27
C PHE A 295 3.11 -17.94 -5.89
N ARG A 296 2.25 -16.93 -5.82
CA ARG A 296 1.97 -16.16 -4.61
C ARG A 296 0.53 -15.66 -4.61
N LEU A 297 -0.04 -15.49 -3.43
CA LEU A 297 -1.29 -14.76 -3.27
C LEU A 297 -1.10 -13.29 -3.70
N SER A 298 -2.19 -12.65 -4.12
CA SER A 298 -2.22 -11.18 -4.14
C SER A 298 -2.01 -10.66 -2.71
N LEU A 299 -1.58 -9.41 -2.59
CA LEU A 299 -1.37 -8.81 -1.27
C LEU A 299 -2.68 -8.78 -0.48
N GLU A 300 -3.77 -8.45 -1.16
CA GLU A 300 -5.12 -8.37 -0.62
C GLU A 300 -5.61 -9.74 -0.16
N ASP A 301 -5.52 -10.78 -1.00
CA ASP A 301 -5.94 -12.13 -0.62
C ASP A 301 -5.10 -12.66 0.55
N SER A 302 -3.81 -12.34 0.58
CA SER A 302 -2.93 -12.69 1.70
C SER A 302 -3.35 -11.99 2.99
N MET A 303 -3.67 -10.70 2.94
CA MET A 303 -4.14 -9.95 4.12
C MET A 303 -5.44 -10.54 4.66
N VAL A 304 -6.39 -10.86 3.79
CA VAL A 304 -7.68 -11.45 4.19
C VAL A 304 -7.52 -12.87 4.72
N LEU A 305 -6.65 -13.68 4.12
CA LEU A 305 -6.47 -15.08 4.54
C LEU A 305 -5.80 -15.20 5.91
N TYR A 306 -4.83 -14.34 6.21
CA TYR A 306 -4.05 -14.39 7.45
C TYR A 306 -4.56 -13.43 8.53
N ILE A 307 -5.71 -12.78 8.31
CA ILE A 307 -6.30 -11.92 9.32
C ILE A 307 -6.72 -12.73 10.55
N SER A 308 -6.39 -12.20 11.72
CA SER A 308 -6.59 -12.82 13.02
C SER A 308 -7.08 -11.80 14.04
N ASP A 309 -7.42 -12.26 15.24
CA ASP A 309 -7.85 -11.39 16.33
C ASP A 309 -6.80 -10.33 16.71
N GLU A 310 -5.51 -10.64 16.55
CA GLU A 310 -4.42 -9.73 16.86
C GLU A 310 -4.37 -8.53 15.91
N ASN A 311 -4.88 -8.68 14.68
CA ASN A 311 -4.91 -7.59 13.71
C ASN A 311 -5.90 -6.49 14.10
N PHE A 312 -6.93 -6.79 14.89
CA PHE A 312 -7.96 -5.82 15.28
C PHE A 312 -7.56 -4.90 16.42
N VAL A 313 -6.34 -5.05 16.94
CA VAL A 313 -5.85 -4.31 18.10
C VAL A 313 -4.54 -3.61 17.75
N SER A 314 -4.39 -2.35 18.19
CA SER A 314 -3.14 -1.62 18.02
C SER A 314 -2.01 -2.35 18.76
N PRO A 315 -0.85 -2.60 18.12
CA PRO A 315 0.30 -3.20 18.79
C PRO A 315 0.82 -2.31 19.93
N VAL A 316 0.54 -1.00 19.89
CA VAL A 316 1.03 -0.01 20.85
C VAL A 316 0.04 0.26 21.98
N SER A 317 -1.15 0.77 21.67
CA SER A 317 -2.13 1.14 22.71
C SER A 317 -2.89 -0.07 23.29
N LYS A 318 -2.87 -1.21 22.59
CA LYS A 318 -3.72 -2.39 22.87
C LYS A 318 -5.22 -2.09 22.77
N GLU A 319 -5.60 -0.98 22.16
CA GLU A 319 -6.99 -0.63 21.89
C GLU A 319 -7.44 -1.14 20.52
N PRO A 320 -8.73 -1.47 20.36
CA PRO A 320 -9.25 -1.93 19.08
C PRO A 320 -9.27 -0.80 18.05
N TYR A 321 -8.96 -1.13 16.80
CA TYR A 321 -9.14 -0.21 15.67
C TYR A 321 -10.61 0.20 15.53
N LYS A 322 -10.83 1.46 15.14
CA LYS A 322 -12.17 2.01 14.95
C LYS A 322 -12.64 1.65 13.55
N MET A 323 -13.80 1.00 13.47
CA MET A 323 -14.48 0.65 12.23
C MET A 323 -15.72 1.52 12.12
N ILE A 324 -15.71 2.46 11.18
CA ILE A 324 -16.71 3.52 11.07
C ILE A 324 -17.40 3.37 9.71
N ILE A 325 -18.64 2.90 9.73
CA ILE A 325 -19.48 2.79 8.53
C ILE A 325 -20.08 4.17 8.24
N THR A 326 -20.06 4.58 6.96
CA THR A 326 -20.65 5.87 6.56
C THR A 326 -22.16 5.91 6.80
N PRO A 327 -22.78 7.08 7.00
CA PRO A 327 -24.23 7.18 7.28
C PRO A 327 -25.13 6.55 6.21
N ASP A 328 -24.67 6.52 4.96
CA ASP A 328 -25.35 5.89 3.82
C ASP A 328 -24.98 4.39 3.64
N SER A 329 -24.15 3.84 4.53
CA SER A 329 -23.65 2.45 4.50
C SER A 329 -22.91 2.05 3.22
N SER A 330 -22.45 3.03 2.44
CA SER A 330 -21.78 2.79 1.15
C SER A 330 -20.30 2.45 1.29
N ASP A 331 -19.67 2.93 2.37
CA ASP A 331 -18.23 2.77 2.62
C ASP A 331 -17.94 2.52 4.11
N ILE A 332 -16.72 2.05 4.37
CA ILE A 332 -16.17 1.88 5.72
C ILE A 332 -14.81 2.57 5.84
N LYS A 333 -14.58 3.20 6.98
CA LYS A 333 -13.30 3.77 7.38
C LYS A 333 -12.72 2.96 8.52
N ILE A 334 -11.48 2.52 8.38
CA ILE A 334 -10.72 1.85 9.43
C ILE A 334 -9.66 2.82 9.95
N GLU A 335 -9.63 3.07 11.25
CA GLU A 335 -8.81 4.13 11.83
C GLU A 335 -8.12 3.72 13.12
N SER A 336 -6.89 4.23 13.30
CA SER A 336 -6.11 4.05 14.52
C SER A 336 -6.77 4.74 15.71
N PRO A 337 -6.95 4.06 16.85
CA PRO A 337 -7.46 4.67 18.07
C PRO A 337 -6.39 5.52 18.80
N MET A 338 -5.14 5.43 18.36
CA MET A 338 -3.98 6.00 19.03
C MET A 338 -4.13 7.52 19.20
N LEU A 339 -3.86 8.03 20.41
CA LEU A 339 -3.97 9.45 20.80
C LEU A 339 -5.37 10.08 20.71
N LEU A 340 -6.43 9.35 20.31
CA LEU A 340 -7.79 9.91 20.18
C LEU A 340 -8.32 10.52 21.48
N GLU A 341 -8.30 9.75 22.55
CA GLU A 341 -8.81 10.23 23.84
C GLU A 341 -7.96 11.38 24.39
N GLU A 342 -6.65 11.35 24.18
CA GLU A 342 -5.74 12.42 24.63
C GLU A 342 -5.95 13.71 23.86
N LEU A 343 -6.11 13.63 22.53
CA LEU A 343 -6.48 14.76 21.70
C LEU A 343 -7.84 15.31 22.14
N ARG A 344 -8.80 14.44 22.41
CA ARG A 344 -10.12 14.84 22.90
C ARG A 344 -10.03 15.59 24.23
N GLU A 345 -9.30 15.07 25.21
CA GLU A 345 -9.12 15.73 26.51
C GLU A 345 -8.43 17.09 26.39
N LYS A 346 -7.46 17.24 25.47
CA LYS A 346 -6.83 18.54 25.18
C LYS A 346 -7.81 19.55 24.60
N VAL A 347 -8.73 19.08 23.77
CA VAL A 347 -9.61 19.95 22.98
C VAL A 347 -10.94 20.26 23.67
N LYS A 348 -11.43 19.42 24.58
CA LYS A 348 -12.62 19.69 25.42
C LYS A 348 -12.66 21.09 26.04
N PRO A 349 -11.63 21.58 26.76
CA PRO A 349 -11.67 22.93 27.33
C PRO A 349 -11.69 24.04 26.26
N ILE A 350 -11.20 23.76 25.06
CA ILE A 350 -11.27 24.68 23.91
C ILE A 350 -12.69 24.69 23.35
N ALA A 351 -13.31 23.52 23.22
CA ALA A 351 -14.70 23.39 22.79
C ALA A 351 -15.67 24.13 23.73
N ASP A 352 -15.43 24.07 25.04
CA ASP A 352 -16.21 24.82 26.03
C ASP A 352 -16.00 26.33 25.89
N GLN A 353 -14.77 26.78 25.62
CA GLN A 353 -14.48 28.20 25.36
C GLN A 353 -15.14 28.70 24.08
N ILE A 354 -15.12 27.90 23.01
CA ILE A 354 -15.80 28.22 21.75
C ILE A 354 -17.30 28.29 21.97
N ALA A 355 -17.90 27.31 22.65
CA ALA A 355 -19.33 27.31 22.96
C ALA A 355 -19.75 28.52 23.83
N ALA A 356 -18.82 29.10 24.59
CA ALA A 356 -19.04 30.28 25.41
C ALA A 356 -18.87 31.61 24.66
N LEU A 357 -18.48 31.62 23.38
CA LEU A 357 -18.33 32.84 22.59
C LEU A 357 -19.69 33.55 22.44
N GLU A 358 -19.75 34.81 22.86
CA GLU A 358 -21.01 35.55 22.97
C GLU A 358 -21.71 35.80 21.63
N PHE A 359 -20.96 35.81 20.52
CA PHE A 359 -21.52 36.04 19.19
C PHE A 359 -22.17 34.79 18.56
N LEU A 360 -21.75 33.58 18.94
CA LEU A 360 -22.24 32.34 18.31
C LEU A 360 -23.76 32.14 18.43
N PRO A 361 -24.41 32.39 19.58
CA PRO A 361 -25.86 32.29 19.69
C PRO A 361 -26.61 33.21 18.71
N TYR A 362 -26.05 34.37 18.36
CA TYR A 362 -26.67 35.28 17.40
C TYR A 362 -26.50 34.80 15.97
N TYR A 363 -25.38 34.17 15.62
CA TYR A 363 -25.22 33.50 14.33
C TYR A 363 -26.17 32.29 14.19
N GLN A 364 -26.32 31.51 15.27
CA GLN A 364 -27.31 30.41 15.30
C GLN A 364 -28.74 30.96 15.16
N ALA A 365 -29.09 32.03 15.86
CA ALA A 365 -30.40 32.67 15.73
C ALA A 365 -30.64 33.18 14.31
N TYR A 366 -29.63 33.85 13.70
CA TYR A 366 -29.72 34.33 12.32
C TYR A 366 -30.07 33.18 11.36
N LEU A 367 -29.46 32.02 11.58
CA LEU A 367 -29.73 30.82 10.79
C LEU A 367 -31.11 30.24 10.97
N ASP A 368 -31.53 30.12 12.22
CA ASP A 368 -32.84 29.58 12.52
C ASP A 368 -33.92 30.49 11.91
N THR A 369 -33.71 31.81 11.92
CA THR A 369 -34.58 32.78 11.26
C THR A 369 -34.54 32.64 9.73
N LEU A 370 -33.37 32.53 9.09
CA LEU A 370 -33.27 32.31 7.64
C LEU A 370 -33.94 31.00 7.20
N ASN A 371 -33.72 29.91 7.94
CA ASN A 371 -34.35 28.62 7.68
C ASN A 371 -35.86 28.68 7.87
N SER A 372 -36.34 29.37 8.92
CA SER A 372 -37.76 29.62 9.16
C SER A 372 -38.42 30.42 8.03
N ILE A 373 -37.74 31.46 7.51
CA ILE A 373 -38.21 32.24 6.36
C ILE A 373 -38.26 31.35 5.11
N HIS A 374 -37.23 30.54 4.86
CA HIS A 374 -37.20 29.63 3.73
C HIS A 374 -38.35 28.61 3.78
N GLN A 375 -38.56 27.96 4.92
CA GLN A 375 -39.63 26.97 5.09
C GLN A 375 -41.02 27.60 4.91
N ARG A 376 -41.29 28.74 5.55
CA ARG A 376 -42.55 29.46 5.33
C ARG A 376 -42.70 29.93 3.89
N GLY A 377 -41.62 30.34 3.22
CA GLY A 377 -41.64 30.65 1.80
C GLY A 377 -42.08 29.46 0.94
N LEU A 378 -41.58 28.25 1.25
CA LEU A 378 -42.01 27.02 0.60
C LEU A 378 -43.48 26.67 0.87
N GLU A 379 -43.98 26.87 2.08
CA GLU A 379 -45.40 26.70 2.41
C GLU A 379 -46.28 27.68 1.61
N ILE A 380 -45.91 28.97 1.59
CA ILE A 380 -46.61 29.99 0.82
C ILE A 380 -46.59 29.65 -0.68
N LYS A 381 -45.45 29.18 -1.21
CA LYS A 381 -45.33 28.69 -2.59
C LYS A 381 -46.31 27.55 -2.87
N GLN A 382 -46.47 26.63 -1.92
CA GLN A 382 -47.36 25.47 -2.07
C GLN A 382 -48.84 25.86 -2.04
N GLU A 383 -49.22 26.88 -1.28
CA GLU A 383 -50.59 27.39 -1.24
C GLU A 383 -50.90 28.33 -2.42
N LEU A 384 -49.88 29.05 -2.92
CA LEU A 384 -50.00 30.04 -4.00
C LEU A 384 -49.34 29.58 -5.30
N ARG A 385 -49.38 28.28 -5.63
CA ARG A 385 -48.69 27.68 -6.80
C ARG A 385 -49.01 28.33 -8.15
N ARG A 386 -50.16 29.01 -8.27
CA ARG A 386 -50.59 29.70 -9.50
C ARG A 386 -50.04 31.12 -9.63
N ASN A 387 -49.43 31.66 -8.59
CA ASN A 387 -48.78 32.96 -8.60
C ASN A 387 -47.31 32.79 -9.01
N ILE A 388 -46.99 33.23 -10.22
CA ILE A 388 -45.64 33.12 -10.80
C ILE A 388 -44.64 33.99 -10.02
N ASP A 389 -45.04 35.18 -9.60
CA ASP A 389 -44.16 36.12 -8.89
C ASP A 389 -43.73 35.57 -7.52
N ILE A 390 -44.65 34.91 -6.79
CA ILE A 390 -44.31 34.18 -5.55
C ILE A 390 -43.33 33.03 -5.83
N THR A 391 -43.50 32.31 -6.94
CA THR A 391 -42.59 31.22 -7.31
C THR A 391 -41.19 31.73 -7.63
N VAL A 392 -41.10 32.83 -8.38
CA VAL A 392 -39.83 33.50 -8.72
C VAL A 392 -39.16 34.02 -7.46
N LYS A 393 -39.89 34.76 -6.61
CA LYS A 393 -39.32 35.37 -5.40
C LYS A 393 -38.85 34.33 -4.38
N ASN A 394 -39.55 33.20 -4.22
CA ASN A 394 -39.07 32.09 -3.40
C ASN A 394 -37.75 31.50 -3.91
N LYS A 395 -37.58 31.41 -5.23
CA LYS A 395 -36.32 30.93 -5.83
C LYS A 395 -35.18 31.94 -5.61
N GLU A 396 -35.45 33.24 -5.74
CA GLU A 396 -34.46 34.29 -5.44
C GLU A 396 -34.04 34.27 -3.96
N ILE A 397 -34.98 34.10 -3.04
CA ILE A 397 -34.69 33.91 -1.60
C ILE A 397 -33.84 32.66 -1.39
N GLU A 398 -34.20 31.52 -1.99
CA GLU A 398 -33.43 30.27 -1.89
C GLU A 398 -32.00 30.43 -2.41
N GLU A 399 -31.82 31.06 -3.57
CA GLU A 399 -30.50 31.33 -4.16
C GLU A 399 -29.66 32.26 -3.27
N LYS A 400 -30.28 33.28 -2.67
CA LYS A 400 -29.60 34.21 -1.76
C LYS A 400 -29.23 33.56 -0.44
N ILE A 401 -30.12 32.75 0.15
CA ILE A 401 -29.80 31.93 1.32
C ILE A 401 -28.65 30.98 0.98
N LYS A 402 -28.70 30.26 -0.13
CA LYS A 402 -27.58 29.38 -0.55
C LYS A 402 -26.26 30.14 -0.71
N LYS A 403 -26.28 31.33 -1.34
CA LYS A 403 -25.10 32.18 -1.47
C LYS A 403 -24.57 32.59 -0.09
N TYR A 404 -25.45 32.96 0.83
CA TYR A 404 -25.10 33.33 2.20
C TYR A 404 -24.52 32.13 2.98
N MET A 405 -25.16 30.96 2.86
CA MET A 405 -24.74 29.72 3.50
C MET A 405 -23.35 29.22 3.05
N ASN A 406 -22.85 29.76 1.94
CA ASN A 406 -21.51 29.48 1.41
C ASN A 406 -20.53 30.64 1.66
N GLY A 407 -20.93 31.68 2.40
CA GLY A 407 -20.07 32.79 2.78
C GLY A 407 -19.05 32.37 3.85
N SER A 408 -17.90 33.03 3.89
CA SER A 408 -16.77 32.71 4.79
C SER A 408 -17.14 32.78 6.27
N GLU A 409 -17.72 33.89 6.71
CA GLU A 409 -18.10 34.15 8.11
C GLU A 409 -19.17 33.17 8.57
N TYR A 410 -20.06 32.82 7.65
CA TYR A 410 -21.15 31.92 7.91
C TYR A 410 -20.67 30.45 8.02
N THR A 411 -19.81 30.03 7.09
CA THR A 411 -19.18 28.71 7.11
C THR A 411 -18.37 28.56 8.40
N ALA A 412 -17.59 29.58 8.75
CA ALA A 412 -16.87 29.67 10.02
C ALA A 412 -17.79 29.54 11.24
N ALA A 413 -18.92 30.27 11.29
CA ALA A 413 -19.88 30.14 12.40
C ALA A 413 -20.41 28.71 12.53
N LYS A 414 -20.78 28.08 11.40
CA LYS A 414 -21.28 26.71 11.38
C LYS A 414 -20.22 25.72 11.87
N GLU A 415 -18.97 25.86 11.45
CA GLU A 415 -17.85 25.04 11.90
C GLU A 415 -17.69 25.14 13.43
N LEU A 416 -17.68 26.35 13.99
CA LEU A 416 -17.60 26.58 15.43
C LEU A 416 -18.80 26.01 16.20
N LEU A 417 -20.02 26.16 15.66
CA LEU A 417 -21.24 25.59 16.25
C LEU A 417 -21.22 24.06 16.26
N SER A 418 -20.67 23.44 15.21
CA SER A 418 -20.52 21.97 15.14
C SER A 418 -19.34 21.43 15.95
N PHE A 419 -18.35 22.27 16.26
CA PHE A 419 -17.09 21.85 16.86
C PHE A 419 -17.29 21.14 18.20
N SER A 420 -18.03 21.75 19.14
CA SER A 420 -18.26 21.16 20.46
C SER A 420 -18.97 19.80 20.38
N PRO A 421 -20.11 19.65 19.67
CA PRO A 421 -20.72 18.35 19.45
C PRO A 421 -19.77 17.29 18.86
N VAL A 422 -18.90 17.66 17.91
CA VAL A 422 -17.94 16.73 17.32
C VAL A 422 -16.91 16.28 18.35
N VAL A 423 -16.31 17.21 19.11
CA VAL A 423 -15.31 16.91 20.14
C VAL A 423 -15.82 15.89 21.16
N TYR A 424 -17.08 16.01 21.57
CA TYR A 424 -17.66 15.12 22.58
C TYR A 424 -18.11 13.75 22.02
N ASN A 425 -18.43 13.64 20.74
CA ASN A 425 -19.13 12.47 20.20
C ASN A 425 -18.34 11.69 19.12
N THR A 426 -17.34 12.29 18.47
CA THR A 426 -16.63 11.60 17.38
C THR A 426 -15.79 10.45 17.90
N ALA A 427 -15.85 9.32 17.20
CA ALA A 427 -14.96 8.17 17.39
C ALA A 427 -13.75 8.21 16.42
N SER A 428 -13.63 9.24 15.59
CA SER A 428 -12.61 9.36 14.54
C SER A 428 -11.55 10.40 14.91
N TYR A 429 -10.29 10.01 14.89
CA TYR A 429 -9.15 10.88 15.18
C TYR A 429 -9.00 11.96 14.11
N SER A 430 -9.04 11.58 12.84
CA SER A 430 -8.93 12.47 11.69
C SER A 430 -10.17 13.35 11.53
N GLU A 431 -11.38 12.89 11.87
CA GLU A 431 -12.53 13.80 11.95
C GLU A 431 -12.31 14.88 13.01
N LEU A 432 -11.84 14.50 14.20
CA LEU A 432 -11.50 15.45 15.26
C LEU A 432 -10.41 16.43 14.81
N SER A 433 -9.34 15.93 14.20
CA SER A 433 -8.24 16.74 13.66
C SER A 433 -8.73 17.76 12.61
N ASN A 434 -9.53 17.32 11.63
CA ASN A 434 -10.09 18.20 10.61
C ASN A 434 -11.00 19.27 11.23
N ASN A 435 -11.77 18.92 12.27
CA ASN A 435 -12.62 19.87 12.96
C ASN A 435 -11.81 20.89 13.80
N ILE A 436 -10.64 20.51 14.34
CA ILE A 436 -9.72 21.45 15.00
C ILE A 436 -9.17 22.45 13.99
N GLU A 437 -8.76 21.98 12.81
CA GLU A 437 -8.27 22.85 11.74
C GLU A 437 -9.36 23.81 11.24
N ASN A 438 -10.56 23.29 10.97
CA ASN A 438 -11.71 24.11 10.57
C ASN A 438 -12.06 25.14 11.65
N ALA A 439 -12.12 24.73 12.92
CA ALA A 439 -12.35 25.65 14.02
C ALA A 439 -11.26 26.73 14.12
N ARG A 440 -9.98 26.38 13.91
CA ARG A 440 -8.88 27.36 13.90
C ARG A 440 -9.06 28.38 12.79
N ASN A 441 -9.31 27.92 11.57
CA ASN A 441 -9.54 28.77 10.41
C ASN A 441 -10.76 29.68 10.63
N ALA A 442 -11.83 29.14 11.20
CA ALA A 442 -13.02 29.89 11.57
C ALA A 442 -12.75 30.97 12.62
N ILE A 443 -11.99 30.67 13.67
CA ILE A 443 -11.56 31.66 14.67
C ILE A 443 -10.75 32.78 14.02
N SER A 444 -9.82 32.43 13.11
CA SER A 444 -9.01 33.41 12.40
C SER A 444 -9.85 34.37 11.53
N ILE A 445 -10.88 33.84 10.86
CA ILE A 445 -11.87 34.67 10.12
C ILE A 445 -12.56 35.64 11.08
N PHE A 446 -13.01 35.16 12.24
CA PHE A 446 -13.67 36.02 13.23
C PHE A 446 -12.73 37.05 13.86
N ASP A 447 -11.48 36.71 14.17
CA ASP A 447 -10.51 37.70 14.66
C ASP A 447 -10.28 38.80 13.62
N GLN A 448 -10.21 38.46 12.33
CA GLN A 448 -10.10 39.47 11.25
C GLN A 448 -11.35 40.35 11.13
N VAL A 449 -12.54 39.75 11.14
CA VAL A 449 -13.82 40.47 11.06
C VAL A 449 -13.96 41.45 12.23
N TYR A 450 -13.66 41.01 13.45
CA TYR A 450 -13.82 41.83 14.65
C TYR A 450 -12.68 42.85 14.84
N SER A 451 -11.43 42.49 14.54
CA SER A 451 -10.29 43.42 14.65
C SER A 451 -10.30 44.49 13.57
N GLY A 452 -10.72 44.13 12.34
CA GLY A 452 -10.88 45.06 11.23
C GLY A 452 -12.21 45.82 11.23
N ASN A 453 -13.17 45.43 12.09
CA ASN A 453 -14.56 45.88 12.04
C ASN A 453 -15.19 45.71 10.64
N ILE A 454 -14.86 44.59 9.97
CA ILE A 454 -15.22 44.31 8.58
C ILE A 454 -16.51 43.48 8.58
N PHE A 455 -17.64 44.16 8.70
CA PHE A 455 -18.98 43.55 8.62
C PHE A 455 -19.65 43.78 7.26
N ASP A 456 -18.92 44.27 6.26
CA ASP A 456 -19.46 44.65 4.96
C ASP A 456 -20.20 43.50 4.25
N ASN A 457 -19.73 42.26 4.44
CA ASN A 457 -20.37 41.08 3.87
C ASN A 457 -21.74 40.82 4.52
N ILE A 458 -21.83 40.80 5.85
CA ILE A 458 -23.12 40.59 6.53
C ILE A 458 -24.08 41.76 6.29
N ASP A 459 -23.56 42.98 6.15
CA ASP A 459 -24.35 44.18 5.85
C ASP A 459 -24.93 44.20 4.45
N SER A 460 -24.07 43.95 3.46
CA SER A 460 -24.51 43.88 2.07
C SER A 460 -25.54 42.76 1.89
N LEU A 461 -25.35 41.63 2.58
CA LEU A 461 -26.25 40.50 2.50
C LEU A 461 -27.57 40.77 3.21
N GLN A 462 -27.54 41.38 4.40
CA GLN A 462 -28.73 41.77 5.12
C GLN A 462 -29.55 42.80 4.34
N ALA A 463 -28.90 43.81 3.74
CA ALA A 463 -29.57 44.80 2.91
C ALA A 463 -30.26 44.16 1.69
N ASP A 464 -29.56 43.25 0.99
CA ASP A 464 -30.12 42.48 -0.13
C ASP A 464 -31.32 41.63 0.33
N PHE A 465 -31.22 40.99 1.49
CA PHE A 465 -32.26 40.09 1.99
C PHE A 465 -33.49 40.86 2.48
N SER A 466 -33.31 41.96 3.21
CA SER A 466 -34.38 42.86 3.63
C SER A 466 -35.15 43.41 2.43
N LYS A 467 -34.44 43.79 1.36
CA LYS A 467 -35.07 44.23 0.10
C LYS A 467 -35.91 43.11 -0.53
N LEU A 468 -35.40 41.88 -0.58
CA LEU A 468 -36.15 40.74 -1.13
C LEU A 468 -37.39 40.40 -0.29
N ILE A 469 -37.30 40.49 1.03
CA ILE A 469 -38.45 40.33 1.93
C ILE A 469 -39.49 41.43 1.69
N GLU A 470 -39.09 42.68 1.52
CA GLU A 470 -39.99 43.80 1.24
C GLU A 470 -40.73 43.61 -0.11
N GLU A 471 -40.00 43.21 -1.15
CA GLU A 471 -40.58 42.87 -2.45
C GLU A 471 -41.57 41.69 -2.32
N TYR A 472 -41.22 40.66 -1.54
CA TYR A 472 -42.11 39.53 -1.26
C TYR A 472 -43.40 39.98 -0.56
N ASN A 473 -43.28 40.84 0.46
CA ASN A 473 -44.41 41.37 1.21
C ASN A 473 -45.31 42.26 0.34
N THR A 474 -44.74 42.97 -0.63
CA THR A 474 -45.48 43.75 -1.63
C THR A 474 -46.34 42.83 -2.49
N ILE A 475 -45.76 41.75 -3.04
CA ILE A 475 -46.51 40.75 -3.82
C ILE A 475 -47.65 40.14 -3.00
N LEU A 476 -47.40 39.77 -1.74
CA LEU A 476 -48.43 39.24 -0.85
C LEU A 476 -49.57 40.24 -0.59
N SER A 477 -49.27 41.54 -0.56
CA SER A 477 -50.26 42.60 -0.34
C SER A 477 -51.16 42.84 -1.55
N GLU A 478 -50.68 42.55 -2.76
CA GLU A 478 -51.44 42.66 -4.01
C GLU A 478 -52.44 41.50 -4.20
N ILE A 479 -52.28 40.40 -3.45
CA ILE A 479 -53.17 39.25 -3.51
C ILE A 479 -54.47 39.54 -2.74
N ARG A 480 -55.57 39.73 -3.49
CA ARG A 480 -56.89 40.14 -2.98
C ARG A 480 -57.44 39.30 -1.81
N ARG A 481 -57.10 38.01 -1.74
CA ARG A 481 -57.48 37.10 -0.64
C ARG A 481 -56.36 36.10 -0.38
N LEU A 482 -55.56 36.34 0.66
CA LEU A 482 -54.56 35.39 1.12
C LEU A 482 -55.24 34.17 1.79
N PRO A 483 -54.76 32.94 1.53
CA PRO A 483 -55.12 31.75 2.28
C PRO A 483 -54.96 31.93 3.79
N ARG A 484 -55.83 31.27 4.57
CA ARG A 484 -55.81 31.36 6.04
C ARG A 484 -54.50 30.76 6.58
N GLY A 485 -53.76 31.54 7.36
CA GLY A 485 -52.47 31.12 7.93
C GLY A 485 -51.24 31.70 7.23
N ILE A 486 -51.40 32.33 6.05
CA ILE A 486 -50.31 33.04 5.39
C ILE A 486 -50.15 34.43 6.02
N THR A 487 -49.00 34.68 6.62
CA THR A 487 -48.60 35.99 7.15
C THR A 487 -47.41 36.54 6.37
N LYS A 488 -47.26 37.87 6.38
CA LYS A 488 -46.10 38.56 5.83
C LYS A 488 -44.86 38.33 6.69
N PHE A 489 -43.68 38.59 6.12
CA PHE A 489 -42.37 38.44 6.75
C PHE A 489 -41.87 39.73 7.45
N GLU A 490 -42.75 40.69 7.74
CA GLU A 490 -42.37 42.01 8.31
C GLU A 490 -41.65 41.87 9.67
N ASN A 491 -42.12 40.97 10.53
CA ASN A 491 -41.48 40.70 11.82
C ASN A 491 -40.12 40.02 11.66
N ASP A 492 -39.95 39.18 10.63
CA ASP A 492 -38.73 38.42 10.40
C ASP A 492 -37.60 39.29 9.88
N ALA A 493 -37.92 40.27 9.01
CA ALA A 493 -36.94 41.26 8.57
C ALA A 493 -36.42 42.10 9.76
N LEU A 494 -37.33 42.54 10.64
CA LEU A 494 -36.97 43.27 11.86
C LEU A 494 -36.14 42.42 12.82
N GLU A 495 -36.47 41.12 12.95
CA GLU A 495 -35.72 40.18 13.76
C GLU A 495 -34.29 39.97 13.21
N LEU A 496 -34.14 39.76 11.91
CA LEU A 496 -32.83 39.63 11.26
C LEU A 496 -31.99 40.91 11.45
N ASP A 497 -32.58 42.10 11.28
CA ASP A 497 -31.88 43.37 11.52
C ASP A 497 -31.41 43.47 12.97
N GLN A 498 -32.26 43.09 13.94
CA GLN A 498 -31.88 43.07 15.36
C GLN A 498 -30.75 42.07 15.63
N ILE A 499 -30.79 40.89 15.03
CA ILE A 499 -29.74 39.88 15.17
C ILE A 499 -28.40 40.39 14.61
N VAL A 500 -28.39 40.98 13.41
CA VAL A 500 -27.17 41.55 12.81
C VAL A 500 -26.61 42.69 13.67
N GLN A 501 -27.46 43.55 14.22
CA GLN A 501 -27.02 44.59 15.15
C GLN A 501 -26.43 43.99 16.44
N ASN A 502 -26.96 42.87 16.93
CA ASN A 502 -26.42 42.19 18.11
C ASN A 502 -25.08 41.51 17.81
N ILE A 503 -24.89 40.92 16.63
CA ILE A 503 -23.60 40.39 16.16
C ILE A 503 -22.54 41.51 16.19
N LYS A 504 -22.86 42.68 15.64
CA LYS A 504 -21.92 43.81 15.56
C LYS A 504 -21.62 44.48 16.90
N LYS A 505 -22.63 44.65 17.75
CA LYS A 505 -22.49 45.36 19.03
C LYS A 505 -21.54 44.67 20.00
N LYS A 506 -21.22 43.39 19.76
CA LYS A 506 -20.50 42.54 20.70
C LYS A 506 -18.97 42.55 20.59
N SER A 507 -18.32 43.50 19.90
CA SER A 507 -16.84 43.59 19.88
C SER A 507 -16.28 45.02 19.96
N PRO A 508 -15.24 45.33 20.79
CA PRO A 508 -13.85 44.92 20.52
C PRO A 508 -12.89 44.62 21.72
N SER A 509 -13.33 44.38 22.97
CA SER A 509 -12.35 44.26 24.10
C SER A 509 -12.31 42.92 24.87
N THR A 510 -13.39 42.15 24.94
CA THR A 510 -13.39 40.88 25.69
C THR A 510 -13.10 39.66 24.82
N ASP A 511 -13.49 39.70 23.54
CA ASP A 511 -13.45 38.53 22.66
C ASP A 511 -12.13 38.41 21.88
N SER A 512 -11.41 39.49 21.54
CA SER A 512 -10.16 39.36 20.74
C SER A 512 -9.04 38.64 21.52
N GLU A 513 -8.90 38.89 22.83
CA GLU A 513 -7.95 38.13 23.64
C GLU A 513 -8.36 36.66 23.79
N LEU A 514 -9.66 36.39 23.92
CA LEU A 514 -10.18 35.03 23.98
C LEU A 514 -10.02 34.29 22.65
N LEU A 515 -10.33 34.94 21.52
CA LEU A 515 -10.17 34.38 20.17
C LEU A 515 -8.70 34.03 19.91
N LYS A 516 -7.76 34.94 20.19
CA LYS A 516 -6.33 34.65 20.05
C LYS A 516 -5.85 33.51 20.95
N LYS A 517 -6.36 33.46 22.19
CA LYS A 517 -6.05 32.36 23.10
C LYS A 517 -6.61 31.02 22.59
N VAL A 518 -7.84 31.01 22.09
CA VAL A 518 -8.48 29.83 21.50
C VAL A 518 -7.74 29.39 20.24
N GLU A 519 -7.38 30.31 19.35
CA GLU A 519 -6.58 30.06 18.15
C GLU A 519 -5.24 29.41 18.51
N SER A 520 -4.51 30.00 19.46
CA SER A 520 -3.23 29.44 19.97
C SER A 520 -3.41 28.03 20.55
N ASN A 521 -4.47 27.78 21.31
CA ASN A 521 -4.72 26.45 21.87
C ASN A 521 -5.12 25.43 20.78
N LEU A 522 -5.85 25.86 19.76
CA LEU A 522 -6.19 25.04 18.59
C LEU A 522 -4.94 24.72 17.78
N GLU A 523 -4.03 25.68 17.60
CA GLU A 523 -2.72 25.47 16.98
C GLU A 523 -1.89 24.44 17.73
N GLU A 524 -1.78 24.57 19.05
CA GLU A 524 -1.10 23.57 19.88
C GLU A 524 -1.76 22.18 19.79
N SER A 525 -3.09 22.14 19.71
CA SER A 525 -3.83 20.88 19.58
C SER A 525 -3.67 20.26 18.19
N LEU A 526 -3.60 21.09 17.14
CA LEU A 526 -3.35 20.66 15.77
C LEU A 526 -1.91 20.15 15.63
N LEU A 527 -0.94 20.84 16.23
CA LEU A 527 0.45 20.38 16.28
C LEU A 527 0.57 19.04 17.00
N PHE A 528 -0.13 18.86 18.13
CA PHE A 528 -0.22 17.55 18.78
C PHE A 528 -0.92 16.52 17.88
N ALA A 529 -1.94 16.92 17.12
CA ALA A 529 -2.65 16.01 16.23
C ALA A 529 -1.75 15.49 15.08
N THR A 530 -0.87 16.35 14.56
CA THR A 530 0.04 16.04 13.44
C THR A 530 1.35 15.40 13.90
N GLU A 531 1.98 15.93 14.95
CA GLU A 531 3.30 15.48 15.42
C GLU A 531 3.20 14.42 16.52
N GLY A 532 2.04 14.23 17.16
CA GLY A 532 1.91 13.29 18.28
C GLY A 532 2.63 13.75 19.54
N LYS A 533 3.30 12.82 20.24
CA LYS A 533 3.99 13.10 21.51
C LYS A 533 5.20 12.21 21.77
N ASP A 534 6.13 12.73 22.55
CA ASP A 534 7.22 11.95 23.12
C ASP A 534 6.89 11.43 24.52
N ILE A 535 7.10 10.14 24.74
CA ILE A 535 7.03 9.52 26.07
C ILE A 535 8.42 9.11 26.56
N ARG A 536 8.72 9.40 27.82
CA ARG A 536 10.00 9.01 28.41
C ARG A 536 10.03 7.50 28.67
N VAL A 537 11.00 6.82 28.08
CA VAL A 537 11.26 5.38 28.24
C VAL A 537 12.67 5.18 28.83
N TYR A 538 12.81 4.16 29.66
CA TYR A 538 14.07 3.83 30.35
C TYR A 538 14.71 5.03 31.10
N GLY A 539 13.90 5.98 31.56
CA GLY A 539 14.29 7.12 32.40
C GLY A 539 15.00 8.28 31.67
N VAL A 540 15.69 8.04 30.55
CA VAL A 540 16.49 9.07 29.85
C VAL A 540 16.26 9.15 28.35
N PHE A 541 15.56 8.19 27.76
CA PHE A 541 15.26 8.18 26.33
C PHE A 541 13.81 8.55 26.09
N ASN A 542 13.51 9.00 24.88
CA ASN A 542 12.15 9.29 24.45
C ASN A 542 11.76 8.27 23.38
N LYS A 543 10.52 7.82 23.45
CA LYS A 543 9.84 7.08 22.40
C LYS A 543 8.77 8.00 21.82
N HIS A 544 8.78 8.16 20.50
CA HIS A 544 7.82 8.97 19.78
C HIS A 544 6.54 8.18 19.53
N LEU A 545 5.38 8.79 19.78
CA LEU A 545 4.07 8.20 19.58
C LEU A 545 3.23 9.13 18.71
N GLU A 546 2.74 8.61 17.60
CA GLU A 546 1.88 9.31 16.64
C GLU A 546 0.60 8.50 16.38
N ASN A 547 -0.39 9.11 15.73
CA ASN A 547 -1.52 8.36 15.19
C ASN A 547 -1.09 7.64 13.90
N PHE A 548 -1.40 6.35 13.79
CA PHE A 548 -1.00 5.53 12.64
C PHE A 548 -1.85 5.73 11.37
N GLY A 549 -2.81 6.66 11.41
CA GLY A 549 -3.66 7.05 10.30
C GLY A 549 -4.93 6.21 10.15
N TYR A 550 -5.53 6.32 8.97
CA TYR A 550 -6.74 5.62 8.54
C TYR A 550 -6.62 5.08 7.11
N VAL A 551 -7.53 4.16 6.78
CA VAL A 551 -7.84 3.70 5.42
C VAL A 551 -9.31 3.99 5.11
N PHE A 552 -9.57 4.70 4.02
CA PHE A 552 -10.93 5.06 3.58
C PHE A 552 -10.97 5.17 2.05
N LYS A 553 -11.96 4.56 1.38
CA LYS A 553 -12.11 4.61 -0.09
C LYS A 553 -10.85 4.21 -0.89
N ASN A 554 -10.10 3.24 -0.38
CA ASN A 554 -8.79 2.78 -0.87
C ASN A 554 -7.65 3.80 -0.75
N THR A 555 -7.91 4.93 -0.09
CA THR A 555 -6.90 5.92 0.26
C THR A 555 -6.33 5.60 1.64
N LYS A 556 -5.01 5.61 1.75
CA LYS A 556 -4.28 5.47 3.01
C LYS A 556 -3.66 6.82 3.35
N SER A 557 -4.07 7.38 4.47
CA SER A 557 -3.57 8.69 4.95
C SER A 557 -2.03 8.83 4.95
N TRP A 558 -1.31 7.79 5.34
CA TRP A 558 0.17 7.80 5.38
C TRP A 558 0.86 7.69 4.00
N GLU A 559 0.09 7.47 2.93
CA GLU A 559 0.59 7.54 1.55
C GLU A 559 0.39 8.95 0.97
N GLU A 560 -0.61 9.71 1.45
CA GLU A 560 -0.87 11.09 1.02
C GLU A 560 0.19 12.08 1.53
N GLU A 561 0.76 11.85 2.71
CA GLU A 561 1.81 12.71 3.30
C GLU A 561 3.15 12.71 2.52
N LYS A 562 3.29 11.84 1.50
CA LYS A 562 4.53 11.70 0.70
C LYS A 562 4.46 12.34 -0.70
N GLU A 563 3.30 12.87 -1.10
CA GLU A 563 3.12 13.64 -2.33
C GLU A 563 3.18 15.15 -2.03
#